data_AF-A0A7X9PZP1-F1
#
_entry.id   AF-A0A7X9PZP1-F1
#
_cell.length_a   1.000
_cell.length_b   1.000
_cell.length_c   1.000
_cell.angle_alpha   90.00
_cell.angle_beta   90.00
_cell.angle_gamma   90.00
#
_symmetry.space_group_name_H-M   'P 1'
#
loop_
_entity.id
_entity.type
_entity.pdbx_description
1 polymer ?
#
loop_
_entity_poly.entity_id
_entity_poly.type
_entity_poly.pdbx_seq_one_letter_code
_entity_poly.pdbx_strand_id
1 'polypeptide(L)'
;MRIALGSDHAGFNLKSCIEKSLHGSSVITGDFGAKGPENPFDYPDAAFDVGSRVARKEYDLGILVCGTGIGMSIAANKIPGIRAALAYDEETGKLAREHNDANILTLGGRKTDCESGIRIVRAWLSAEFQGSRHSDRIRKISSFEERSPSTGNEPEGSPRLVTFDHPLIQHKIGIIRNKHTSVKVFRELVQEIAGLMVYETTRNLPLEPVTVETPITTTTVSSISGKKIAIVPILRAGLGMVDGMLQLIPNAKVGHIGIYRDPETLEPHEYYCKLP
;
A
#
# COMPACT_ATOMS: atom_id res chain seq x y z
N MET A 1 20.11 3.58 -14.12
CA MET A 1 18.92 4.12 -13.42
C MET A 1 17.69 3.77 -14.23
N ARG A 2 16.60 3.34 -13.59
CA ARG A 2 15.33 2.97 -14.24
C ARG A 2 14.29 4.07 -13.98
N ILE A 3 13.69 4.62 -15.03
CA ILE A 3 12.68 5.68 -14.93
C ILE A 3 11.36 5.21 -15.55
N ALA A 4 10.30 5.22 -14.76
CA ALA A 4 8.94 4.96 -15.24
C ALA A 4 8.31 6.25 -15.77
N LEU A 5 7.76 6.21 -16.97
CA LEU A 5 7.12 7.32 -17.64
C LEU A 5 5.62 7.04 -17.75
N GLY A 6 4.79 8.07 -17.58
CA GLY A 6 3.36 7.96 -17.79
C GLY A 6 2.74 9.29 -18.21
N SER A 7 1.70 9.23 -19.03
CA SER A 7 0.94 10.42 -19.41
C SER A 7 -0.51 10.07 -19.71
N ASP A 8 -1.38 11.08 -19.60
CA ASP A 8 -2.64 11.05 -20.34
C ASP A 8 -2.41 11.44 -21.82
N HIS A 9 -3.50 11.53 -22.57
CA HIS A 9 -3.49 11.96 -23.97
C HIS A 9 -2.92 13.38 -24.14
N ALA A 10 -3.21 14.30 -23.20
CA ALA A 10 -2.75 15.68 -23.26
C ALA A 10 -1.25 15.84 -22.95
N GLY A 11 -0.65 14.93 -22.19
CA GLY A 11 0.78 14.90 -21.86
C GLY A 11 1.65 14.08 -22.83
N PHE A 12 1.04 13.34 -23.75
CA PHE A 12 1.72 12.34 -24.59
C PHE A 12 2.93 12.89 -25.35
N ASN A 13 2.78 14.05 -26.01
CA ASN A 13 3.84 14.63 -26.83
C ASN A 13 5.05 15.01 -26.00
N LEU A 14 4.84 15.67 -24.85
CA LEU A 14 5.91 16.06 -23.96
C LEU A 14 6.60 14.84 -23.32
N LYS A 15 5.84 13.84 -22.86
CA LYS A 15 6.40 12.56 -22.38
C LYS A 15 7.30 11.92 -23.44
N SER A 16 6.83 11.87 -24.69
CA SER A 16 7.58 11.28 -25.81
C SER A 16 8.87 12.06 -26.13
N CYS A 17 8.85 13.39 -26.04
CA CYS A 17 10.06 14.21 -26.14
C CYS A 17 11.07 13.89 -25.03
N ILE A 18 10.60 13.79 -23.79
CA ILE A 18 11.42 13.46 -22.61
C ILE A 18 12.03 12.06 -22.76
N GLU A 19 11.22 11.06 -23.11
CA GLU A 19 11.64 9.69 -23.34
C GLU A 19 12.75 9.60 -24.40
N LYS A 20 12.60 10.31 -25.51
CA LYS A 20 13.64 10.41 -26.55
C LYS A 20 14.91 11.09 -26.05
N SER A 21 14.80 12.11 -25.19
CA SER A 21 15.96 12.80 -24.62
C SER A 21 16.76 11.94 -23.63
N LEU A 22 16.12 10.92 -23.05
CA LEU A 22 16.76 9.97 -22.13
C LEU A 22 17.42 8.80 -22.88
N HIS A 23 17.02 8.52 -24.13
CA HIS A 23 17.69 7.54 -24.97
C HIS A 23 19.15 7.93 -25.23
N GLY A 24 20.07 6.97 -25.08
CA GLY A 24 21.52 7.19 -25.17
C GLY A 24 22.21 7.54 -23.85
N SER A 25 21.44 7.76 -22.78
CA SER A 25 21.95 7.84 -21.41
C SER A 25 22.04 6.45 -20.79
N SER A 26 22.73 6.29 -19.65
CA SER A 26 22.72 5.05 -18.84
C SER A 26 21.38 4.83 -18.09
N VAL A 27 20.28 5.27 -18.70
CA VAL A 27 18.92 5.30 -18.18
C VAL A 27 18.07 4.31 -18.97
N ILE A 28 17.35 3.45 -18.26
CA ILE A 28 16.38 2.51 -18.83
C ILE A 28 14.99 3.09 -18.58
N THR A 29 14.17 3.27 -19.61
CA THR A 29 12.82 3.83 -19.49
C THR A 29 11.75 2.77 -19.72
N GLY A 30 10.62 2.89 -19.03
CA GLY A 30 9.39 2.13 -19.30
C GLY A 30 8.20 3.07 -19.40
N ASP A 31 7.31 2.87 -20.37
CA ASP A 31 6.16 3.74 -20.64
C ASP A 31 4.81 3.07 -20.35
N PHE A 32 4.13 3.61 -19.35
CA PHE A 32 2.87 3.13 -18.77
C PHE A 32 1.70 4.10 -18.99
N GLY A 33 1.85 5.05 -19.91
CA GLY A 33 0.82 6.04 -20.23
C GLY A 33 0.05 5.75 -21.52
N ALA A 34 -0.67 6.78 -21.95
CA ALA A 34 -1.33 6.86 -23.25
C ALA A 34 -0.38 6.48 -24.39
N LYS A 35 -0.92 5.81 -25.41
CA LYS A 35 -0.17 5.40 -26.62
C LYS A 35 -0.23 6.38 -27.78
N GLY A 36 -0.91 7.52 -27.59
CA GLY A 36 -1.02 8.60 -28.57
C GLY A 36 -1.81 9.79 -28.04
N PRO A 37 -1.73 10.96 -28.70
CA PRO A 37 -2.48 12.15 -28.28
C PRO A 37 -3.98 12.04 -28.60
N GLU A 38 -4.35 11.19 -29.56
CA GLU A 38 -5.73 10.93 -29.97
C GLU A 38 -6.40 9.81 -29.17
N ASN A 39 -5.66 9.13 -28.29
CA ASN A 39 -6.17 8.00 -27.51
C ASN A 39 -6.58 8.48 -26.10
N PRO A 40 -7.89 8.62 -25.79
CA PRO A 40 -8.32 9.01 -24.47
C PRO A 40 -7.75 8.07 -23.42
N PHE A 41 -7.17 8.66 -22.38
CA PHE A 41 -6.54 7.95 -21.29
C PHE A 41 -6.69 8.80 -20.04
N ASP A 42 -7.18 8.19 -18.97
CA ASP A 42 -7.43 8.90 -17.72
C ASP A 42 -6.13 9.02 -16.92
N TYR A 43 -5.79 10.25 -16.56
CA TYR A 43 -4.53 10.53 -15.85
C TYR A 43 -4.35 9.74 -14.53
N PRO A 44 -5.39 9.42 -13.73
CA PRO A 44 -5.20 8.65 -12.51
C PRO A 44 -4.59 7.27 -12.76
N ASP A 45 -4.96 6.60 -13.86
CA ASP A 45 -4.49 5.23 -14.15
C ASP A 45 -2.98 5.21 -14.37
N ALA A 46 -2.47 6.17 -15.15
CA ALA A 46 -1.03 6.32 -15.38
C ALA A 46 -0.30 6.75 -14.10
N ALA A 47 -0.90 7.66 -13.32
CA ALA A 47 -0.33 8.10 -12.06
C ALA A 47 -0.21 6.95 -11.05
N PHE A 48 -1.24 6.09 -10.97
CA PHE A 48 -1.24 4.96 -10.05
C PHE A 48 -0.32 3.82 -10.50
N ASP A 49 -0.24 3.51 -11.79
CA ASP A 49 0.68 2.47 -12.30
C ASP A 49 2.14 2.90 -12.07
N VAL A 50 2.54 4.07 -12.57
CA VAL A 50 3.91 4.60 -12.38
C VAL A 50 4.23 4.76 -10.90
N GLY A 51 3.31 5.34 -10.11
CA GLY A 51 3.48 5.50 -8.68
C GLY A 51 3.71 4.18 -7.95
N SER A 52 2.93 3.15 -8.26
CA SER A 52 3.02 1.85 -7.61
C SER A 52 4.35 1.16 -7.92
N ARG A 53 4.83 1.28 -9.15
CA ARG A 53 6.12 0.71 -9.59
C ARG A 53 7.32 1.37 -8.92
N VAL A 54 7.28 2.69 -8.76
CA VAL A 54 8.31 3.44 -8.03
C VAL A 54 8.27 3.09 -6.54
N ALA A 55 7.08 3.03 -5.93
CA ALA A 55 6.92 2.64 -4.52
C ALA A 55 7.46 1.22 -4.24
N ARG A 56 7.23 0.28 -5.19
CA ARG A 56 7.72 -1.11 -5.14
C ARG A 56 9.19 -1.26 -5.55
N LYS A 57 9.87 -0.18 -5.92
CA LYS A 57 11.28 -0.18 -6.39
C LYS A 57 11.52 -1.00 -7.67
N GLU A 58 10.47 -1.25 -8.46
CA GLU A 58 10.59 -1.78 -9.81
C GLU A 58 11.28 -0.76 -10.73
N TYR A 59 11.04 0.52 -10.47
CA TYR A 59 11.72 1.67 -11.06
C TYR A 59 12.28 2.56 -9.95
N ASP A 60 13.35 3.29 -10.25
CA ASP A 60 14.06 4.10 -9.26
C ASP A 60 13.38 5.47 -9.11
N LEU A 61 12.85 6.01 -10.21
CA LEU A 61 12.18 7.32 -10.29
C LEU A 61 11.01 7.26 -11.29
N GLY A 62 10.10 8.24 -11.21
CA GLY A 62 8.98 8.39 -12.14
C GLY A 62 8.87 9.78 -12.75
N ILE A 63 8.36 9.88 -13.98
CA ILE A 63 7.98 11.15 -14.61
C ILE A 63 6.55 11.01 -15.14
N LEU A 64 5.66 11.89 -14.71
CA LEU A 64 4.25 11.91 -15.10
C LEU A 64 3.90 13.21 -15.83
N VAL A 65 3.10 13.12 -16.88
CA VAL A 65 2.69 14.30 -17.66
C VAL A 65 1.19 14.26 -17.92
N CYS A 66 0.47 15.32 -17.55
CA CYS A 66 -0.90 15.53 -18.03
C CYS A 66 -1.08 16.96 -18.53
N GLY A 67 -2.30 17.38 -18.87
CA GLY A 67 -2.53 18.75 -19.37
C GLY A 67 -1.90 19.85 -18.50
N THR A 68 -2.09 19.82 -17.18
CA THR A 68 -1.52 20.80 -16.21
C THR A 68 -0.48 20.21 -15.26
N GLY A 69 -0.36 18.88 -15.19
CA GLY A 69 0.45 18.15 -14.20
C GLY A 69 -0.19 18.05 -12.80
N ILE A 70 -1.19 18.88 -12.49
CA ILE A 70 -1.84 18.93 -11.15
C ILE A 70 -2.50 17.59 -10.81
N GLY A 71 -3.32 17.05 -11.70
CA GLY A 71 -4.05 15.80 -11.47
C GLY A 71 -3.10 14.62 -11.22
N MET A 72 -2.01 14.55 -12.00
CA MET A 72 -0.97 13.53 -11.84
C MET A 72 -0.30 13.62 -10.46
N SER A 73 0.08 14.83 -10.03
CA SER A 73 0.67 15.04 -8.71
C SER A 73 -0.29 14.65 -7.59
N ILE A 74 -1.56 15.06 -7.68
CA ILE A 74 -2.59 14.71 -6.67
C ILE A 74 -2.78 13.20 -6.58
N ALA A 75 -2.93 12.51 -7.73
CA ALA A 75 -3.18 11.08 -7.76
C ALA A 75 -1.96 10.28 -7.30
N ALA A 76 -0.77 10.56 -7.82
CA ALA A 76 0.45 9.83 -7.46
C ALA A 76 0.77 9.96 -5.95
N ASN A 77 0.55 11.13 -5.35
CA ASN A 77 0.74 11.34 -3.91
C ASN A 77 -0.28 10.60 -3.02
N LYS A 78 -1.23 9.85 -3.58
CA LYS A 78 -2.09 8.94 -2.79
C LYS A 78 -1.45 7.57 -2.54
N ILE A 79 -0.33 7.28 -3.20
CA ILE A 79 0.39 6.03 -3.03
C ILE A 79 1.41 6.21 -1.89
N PRO A 80 1.34 5.39 -0.82
CA PRO A 80 2.30 5.47 0.27
C PRO A 80 3.75 5.41 -0.22
N GLY A 81 4.60 6.29 0.33
CA GLY A 81 6.01 6.38 -0.06
C GLY A 81 6.30 7.18 -1.34
N ILE A 82 5.28 7.66 -2.06
CA ILE A 82 5.45 8.53 -3.23
C ILE A 82 5.46 10.00 -2.82
N ARG A 83 6.41 10.75 -3.39
CA ARG A 83 6.53 12.20 -3.31
C ARG A 83 6.57 12.75 -4.72
N ALA A 84 5.40 13.05 -5.26
CA ALA A 84 5.19 13.54 -6.61
C ALA A 84 5.13 15.08 -6.65
N ALA A 85 6.15 15.73 -7.19
CA ALA A 85 6.24 17.19 -7.25
C ALA A 85 5.86 17.73 -8.63
N LEU A 86 5.03 18.78 -8.67
CA LEU A 86 4.74 19.52 -9.89
C LEU A 86 5.81 20.59 -10.11
N ALA A 87 6.49 20.51 -11.25
CA ALA A 87 7.48 21.49 -11.67
C ALA A 87 7.01 22.25 -12.91
N TYR A 88 7.39 23.52 -12.99
CA TYR A 88 7.03 24.43 -14.07
C TYR A 88 8.26 25.09 -14.70
N ASP A 89 9.41 25.02 -14.04
CA ASP A 89 10.70 25.54 -14.47
C ASP A 89 11.86 24.73 -13.86
N GLU A 90 13.10 25.02 -14.27
CA GLU A 90 14.29 24.29 -13.84
C GLU A 90 14.56 24.45 -12.35
N GLU A 91 14.23 25.61 -11.79
CA GLU A 91 14.37 25.88 -10.35
C GLU A 91 13.45 24.97 -9.55
N THR A 92 12.16 24.92 -9.88
CA THR A 92 11.20 24.05 -9.20
C THR A 92 11.48 22.57 -9.44
N GLY A 93 11.96 22.18 -10.62
CA GLY A 93 12.45 20.83 -10.90
C GLY A 93 13.63 20.46 -9.99
N LYS A 94 14.61 21.34 -9.84
CA LYS A 94 15.77 21.13 -8.95
C LYS A 94 15.33 21.05 -7.49
N LEU A 95 14.55 22.02 -7.01
CA LEU A 95 14.07 22.08 -5.62
C LEU A 95 13.17 20.90 -5.25
N ALA A 96 12.42 20.32 -6.21
CA ALA A 96 11.67 19.09 -5.99
C ALA A 96 12.57 17.95 -5.52
N ARG A 97 13.78 17.83 -6.07
CA ARG A 97 14.76 16.82 -5.63
C ARG A 97 15.49 17.26 -4.37
N GLU A 98 16.07 18.46 -4.37
CA GLU A 98 16.95 18.93 -3.29
C GLU A 98 16.26 19.03 -1.93
N HIS A 99 15.02 19.54 -1.91
CA HIS A 99 14.31 19.84 -0.67
C HIS A 99 13.25 18.82 -0.29
N ASN A 100 12.70 18.08 -1.25
CA ASN A 100 11.56 17.18 -1.02
C ASN A 100 11.90 15.72 -1.28
N ASP A 101 13.13 15.44 -1.78
CA ASP A 101 13.52 14.11 -2.26
C ASP A 101 12.42 13.49 -3.13
N ALA A 102 11.84 14.28 -4.03
CA ALA A 102 10.76 13.82 -4.88
C ALA A 102 11.26 12.64 -5.72
N ASN A 103 10.55 11.51 -5.63
CA ASN A 103 10.81 10.31 -6.42
C ASN A 103 9.95 10.27 -7.68
N ILE A 104 8.97 11.15 -7.80
CA ILE A 104 8.20 11.39 -9.02
C ILE A 104 8.20 12.88 -9.35
N LEU A 105 8.52 13.20 -10.61
CA LEU A 105 8.36 14.53 -11.18
C LEU A 105 7.08 14.57 -12.02
N THR A 106 6.29 15.63 -11.89
CA THR A 106 5.08 15.83 -12.69
C THR A 106 5.18 17.13 -13.48
N LEU A 107 4.69 17.12 -14.72
CA LEU A 107 4.77 18.24 -15.67
C LEU A 107 3.43 18.49 -16.38
N GLY A 108 3.21 19.73 -16.81
CA GLY A 108 2.03 20.13 -17.58
C GLY A 108 2.29 20.18 -19.08
N GLY A 109 1.83 19.20 -19.84
CA GLY A 109 2.01 19.10 -21.30
C GLY A 109 1.41 20.25 -22.11
N ARG A 110 0.39 20.96 -21.58
CA ARG A 110 -0.18 22.17 -22.23
C ARG A 110 0.51 23.47 -21.78
N LYS A 111 1.41 23.39 -20.79
CA LYS A 111 2.07 24.54 -20.16
C LYS A 111 3.56 24.58 -20.44
N THR A 112 4.14 23.47 -20.87
CA THR A 112 5.58 23.29 -21.01
C THR A 112 5.88 22.70 -22.38
N ASP A 113 6.72 23.39 -23.16
CA ASP A 113 7.22 22.88 -24.44
C ASP A 113 8.28 21.77 -24.22
N CYS A 114 8.64 21.07 -25.29
CA CYS A 114 9.58 19.94 -25.20
C CYS A 114 10.99 20.36 -24.73
N GLU A 115 11.50 21.52 -25.14
CA GLU A 115 12.85 21.95 -24.77
C GLU A 115 12.91 22.29 -23.28
N SER A 116 11.96 23.10 -22.82
CA SER A 116 11.79 23.48 -21.43
C SER A 116 11.57 22.25 -20.56
N GLY A 117 10.70 21.32 -20.97
CA GLY A 117 10.47 20.08 -20.21
C GLY A 117 11.72 19.20 -20.06
N ILE A 118 12.54 19.10 -21.11
CA ILE A 118 13.82 18.37 -21.04
C ILE A 118 14.78 19.06 -20.05
N ARG A 119 14.86 20.40 -20.05
CA ARG A 119 15.70 21.13 -19.09
C ARG A 119 15.24 20.91 -17.64
N ILE A 120 13.93 20.95 -17.39
CA ILE A 120 13.36 20.68 -16.06
C ILE A 120 13.71 19.25 -15.59
N VAL A 121 13.52 18.25 -16.45
CA VAL A 121 13.85 16.85 -16.13
C VAL A 121 15.34 16.69 -15.83
N ARG A 122 16.22 17.33 -16.61
CA ARG A 122 17.67 17.30 -16.35
C ARG A 122 18.04 17.97 -15.03
N ALA A 123 17.45 19.13 -14.72
CA ALA A 123 17.66 19.82 -13.46
C ALA A 123 17.23 18.96 -12.26
N TRP A 124 16.11 18.26 -12.38
CA TRP A 124 15.63 17.33 -11.35
C TRP A 124 16.52 16.08 -11.20
N LEU A 125 16.93 15.45 -12.31
CA LEU A 125 17.76 14.23 -12.29
C LEU A 125 19.20 14.47 -11.83
N SER A 126 19.75 15.67 -12.08
CA SER A 126 21.11 16.04 -11.68
C SER A 126 21.22 16.56 -10.25
N ALA A 127 20.10 16.90 -9.62
CA ALA A 127 20.07 17.43 -8.27
C ALA A 127 20.24 16.33 -7.21
N GLU A 128 20.94 16.66 -6.12
CA GLU A 128 21.14 15.78 -4.98
C GLU A 128 20.29 16.24 -3.79
N PHE A 129 19.73 15.29 -3.05
CA PHE A 129 18.94 15.61 -1.87
C PHE A 129 19.82 16.22 -0.77
N GLN A 130 19.46 17.41 -0.28
CA GLN A 130 20.31 18.20 0.63
C GLN A 130 20.18 17.82 2.11
N GLY A 131 19.25 16.93 2.47
CA GLY A 131 19.13 16.40 3.84
C GLY A 131 18.80 17.44 4.93
N SER A 132 19.29 17.21 6.16
CA SER A 132 19.12 18.13 7.30
C SER A 132 17.63 18.37 7.63
N ARG A 133 17.18 19.63 7.74
CA ARG A 133 15.80 20.05 8.01
C ARG A 133 14.78 19.44 7.05
N HIS A 134 15.21 19.06 5.84
CA HIS A 134 14.35 18.45 4.83
C HIS A 134 14.04 16.99 5.18
N SER A 135 15.01 16.25 5.73
CA SER A 135 14.81 14.88 6.21
C SER A 135 13.78 14.81 7.34
N ASP A 136 13.77 15.79 8.25
CA ASP A 136 12.78 15.84 9.33
C ASP A 136 11.36 16.08 8.81
N ARG A 137 11.19 16.90 7.77
CA ARG A 137 9.89 17.16 7.13
C ARG A 137 9.39 15.92 6.40
N ILE A 138 10.27 15.25 5.64
CA ILE A 138 9.94 13.99 4.98
C ILE A 138 9.54 12.93 6.00
N ARG A 139 10.27 12.81 7.12
CA ARG A 139 9.92 11.88 8.20
C ARG A 139 8.52 12.14 8.74
N LYS A 140 8.12 13.40 8.93
CA LYS A 140 6.76 13.76 9.37
C LYS A 140 5.70 13.33 8.36
N ILE A 141 5.97 13.46 7.05
CA ILE A 141 5.07 13.00 5.98
C ILE A 141 4.94 11.47 6.05
N SER A 142 6.06 10.74 6.08
CA SER A 142 6.05 9.27 6.16
C SER A 142 5.33 8.76 7.42
N SER A 143 5.57 9.37 8.58
CA SER A 143 4.85 9.00 9.81
C SER A 143 3.35 9.29 9.76
N PHE A 144 2.88 10.25 8.94
CA PHE A 144 1.46 10.48 8.71
C PHE A 144 0.86 9.43 7.77
N GLU A 145 1.59 9.04 6.73
CA GLU A 145 1.19 7.98 5.80
C GLU A 145 1.01 6.64 6.53
N GLU A 146 1.95 6.26 7.40
CA GLU A 146 1.90 5.01 8.19
C GLU A 146 0.70 4.95 9.16
N ARG A 147 0.21 6.10 9.63
CA ARG A 147 -0.95 6.19 10.54
C ARG A 147 -2.29 6.09 9.81
N SER A 148 -2.30 6.26 8.50
CA SER A 148 -3.51 6.15 7.69
C SER A 148 -3.72 4.68 7.35
N PRO A 149 -4.81 4.02 7.79
CA PRO A 149 -5.01 2.60 7.53
C PRO A 149 -4.97 2.34 6.02
N SER A 150 -4.04 1.47 5.60
CA SER A 150 -3.81 1.11 4.21
C SER A 150 -5.13 0.65 3.56
N THR A 151 -5.62 1.41 2.60
CA THR A 151 -6.73 0.98 1.74
C THR A 151 -6.24 -0.11 0.79
N GLY A 152 -6.36 -1.36 1.22
CA GLY A 152 -6.97 -2.42 0.41
C GLY A 152 -6.27 -3.03 -0.80
N ASN A 153 -5.13 -2.56 -1.32
CA ASN A 153 -4.53 -3.14 -2.54
C ASN A 153 -3.05 -3.52 -2.40
N GLU A 154 -2.79 -4.70 -1.80
CA GLU A 154 -1.50 -5.38 -1.92
C GLU A 154 -1.66 -6.68 -2.75
N PRO A 155 -0.64 -7.05 -3.54
CA PRO A 155 -0.71 -8.21 -4.44
C PRO A 155 -0.90 -9.53 -3.66
N GLU A 156 -1.75 -10.40 -4.21
CA GLU A 156 -1.96 -11.77 -3.73
C GLU A 156 -0.62 -12.50 -3.53
N GLY A 157 -0.35 -12.94 -2.30
CA GLY A 157 0.78 -13.81 -1.97
C GLY A 157 1.90 -13.20 -1.12
N SER A 158 1.88 -11.91 -0.80
CA SER A 158 2.76 -11.37 0.25
C SER A 158 2.16 -11.61 1.64
N PRO A 159 2.94 -12.00 2.66
CA PRO A 159 2.43 -12.14 4.02
C PRO A 159 1.91 -10.78 4.49
N ARG A 160 0.60 -10.62 4.52
CA ARG A 160 -0.07 -9.39 4.96
C ARG A 160 0.17 -9.23 6.46
N LEU A 161 1.22 -8.48 6.83
CA LEU A 161 1.44 -8.09 8.21
C LEU A 161 0.44 -6.98 8.56
N VAL A 162 -0.58 -7.32 9.35
CA VAL A 162 -1.52 -6.33 9.88
C VAL A 162 -1.07 -5.94 11.29
N THR A 163 -0.67 -4.68 11.47
CA THR A 163 -0.33 -4.12 12.77
C THR A 163 -1.57 -3.51 13.42
N PHE A 164 -1.99 -4.03 14.57
CA PHE A 164 -3.15 -3.52 15.30
C PHE A 164 -2.74 -2.37 16.25
N ASP A 165 -2.95 -1.13 15.82
CA ASP A 165 -2.72 0.07 16.63
C ASP A 165 -4.04 0.64 17.19
N HIS A 166 -4.69 -0.12 18.07
CA HIS A 166 -5.95 0.30 18.70
C HIS A 166 -5.78 0.48 20.22
N PRO A 167 -6.19 1.63 20.81
CA PRO A 167 -6.00 1.89 22.25
C PRO A 167 -6.54 0.79 23.17
N LEU A 168 -7.71 0.21 22.85
CA LEU A 168 -8.26 -0.91 23.63
C LEU A 168 -7.41 -2.18 23.56
N ILE A 169 -6.82 -2.49 22.39
CA ILE A 169 -5.92 -3.64 22.26
C ILE A 169 -4.64 -3.37 23.04
N GLN A 170 -4.04 -2.19 22.89
CA GLN A 170 -2.82 -1.81 23.62
C GLN A 170 -3.03 -1.84 25.15
N HIS A 171 -4.16 -1.34 25.63
CA HIS A 171 -4.54 -1.40 27.05
C HIS A 171 -4.64 -2.85 27.55
N LYS A 172 -5.37 -3.72 26.83
CA LYS A 172 -5.54 -5.14 27.20
C LYS A 172 -4.21 -5.91 27.14
N ILE A 173 -3.36 -5.61 26.16
CA ILE A 173 -1.98 -6.13 26.08
C ILE A 173 -1.18 -5.74 27.33
N GLY A 174 -1.32 -4.50 27.79
CA GLY A 174 -0.69 -4.05 29.04
C GLY A 174 -1.10 -4.91 30.25
N ILE A 175 -2.38 -5.27 30.35
CA ILE A 175 -2.89 -6.12 31.43
C ILE A 175 -2.33 -7.54 31.34
N ILE A 176 -2.39 -8.20 30.17
CA ILE A 176 -1.89 -9.58 30.05
C ILE A 176 -0.38 -9.71 30.26
N ARG A 177 0.39 -8.62 30.09
CA ARG A 177 1.83 -8.57 30.34
C ARG A 177 2.18 -8.36 31.82
N ASN A 178 1.21 -7.97 32.65
CA ASN A 178 1.44 -7.80 34.08
C ASN A 178 1.53 -9.17 34.78
N LYS A 179 2.65 -9.41 35.48
CA LYS A 179 2.90 -10.66 36.24
C LYS A 179 1.87 -10.95 37.34
N HIS A 180 1.12 -9.94 37.77
CA HIS A 180 0.08 -10.07 38.80
C HIS A 180 -1.31 -10.36 38.21
N THR A 181 -1.44 -10.44 36.89
CA THR A 181 -2.71 -10.78 36.24
C THR A 181 -3.06 -12.23 36.50
N SER A 182 -4.28 -12.48 36.98
CA SER A 182 -4.75 -13.83 37.26
C SER A 182 -4.94 -14.64 35.97
N VAL A 183 -4.84 -15.96 36.08
CA VAL A 183 -5.01 -16.87 34.93
C VAL A 183 -6.39 -16.70 34.27
N LYS A 184 -7.44 -16.43 35.07
CA LYS A 184 -8.78 -16.18 34.56
C LYS A 184 -8.82 -14.94 33.67
N VAL A 185 -8.36 -13.80 34.20
CA VAL A 185 -8.35 -12.52 33.48
C VAL A 185 -7.48 -12.60 32.22
N PHE A 186 -6.33 -13.28 32.32
CA PHE A 186 -5.47 -13.50 31.16
C PHE A 186 -6.22 -14.21 30.02
N ARG A 187 -6.92 -15.31 30.32
CA ARG A 187 -7.66 -16.09 29.30
C ARG A 187 -8.80 -15.28 28.68
N GLU A 188 -9.57 -14.56 29.50
CA GLU A 188 -10.67 -13.70 29.04
C GLU A 188 -10.14 -12.62 28.08
N LEU A 189 -9.06 -11.92 28.45
CA LEU A 189 -8.48 -10.87 27.63
C LEU A 189 -7.85 -11.41 26.33
N VAL A 190 -7.23 -12.59 26.34
CA VAL A 190 -6.69 -13.21 25.12
C VAL A 190 -7.81 -13.49 24.12
N GLN A 191 -8.95 -14.00 24.58
CA GLN A 191 -10.12 -14.23 23.72
C GLN A 191 -10.69 -12.92 23.17
N GLU A 192 -10.82 -11.89 24.01
CA GLU A 192 -11.31 -10.58 23.56
C GLU A 192 -10.37 -9.93 22.54
N ILE A 193 -9.04 -9.97 22.78
CA ILE A 193 -8.05 -9.46 21.82
C ILE A 193 -8.15 -10.23 20.51
N ALA A 194 -8.26 -11.56 20.55
CA ALA A 194 -8.40 -12.39 19.35
C ALA A 194 -9.65 -12.04 18.54
N GLY A 195 -10.78 -11.79 19.20
CA GLY A 195 -12.00 -11.30 18.55
C GLY A 195 -11.77 -9.95 17.87
N LEU A 196 -11.22 -8.97 18.58
CA LEU A 196 -10.92 -7.65 18.01
C LEU A 196 -9.96 -7.73 16.80
N MET A 197 -8.95 -8.59 16.88
CA MET A 197 -8.04 -8.84 15.76
C MET A 197 -8.79 -9.41 14.55
N VAL A 198 -9.65 -10.41 14.76
CA VAL A 198 -10.44 -10.99 13.66
C VAL A 198 -11.35 -9.94 13.03
N TYR A 199 -12.08 -9.17 13.84
CA TYR A 199 -12.93 -8.09 13.34
C TYR A 199 -12.17 -7.11 12.43
N GLU A 200 -10.97 -6.71 12.83
CA GLU A 200 -10.16 -5.79 12.04
C GLU A 200 -9.57 -6.45 10.78
N THR A 201 -9.10 -7.70 10.88
CA THR A 201 -8.55 -8.42 9.71
C THR A 201 -9.59 -8.73 8.64
N THR A 202 -10.87 -8.85 9.01
CA THR A 202 -11.96 -9.14 8.06
C THR A 202 -12.61 -7.89 7.46
N ARG A 203 -12.10 -6.69 7.74
CA ARG A 203 -12.62 -5.41 7.24
C ARG A 203 -12.83 -5.35 5.73
N ASN A 204 -11.99 -6.05 4.97
CA ASN A 204 -11.98 -6.03 3.50
C ASN A 204 -12.48 -7.33 2.87
N LEU A 205 -13.27 -8.15 3.57
CA LEU A 205 -13.86 -9.35 2.97
C LEU A 205 -14.80 -8.95 1.81
N PRO A 206 -14.75 -9.67 0.67
CA PRO A 206 -15.60 -9.38 -0.46
C PRO A 206 -17.07 -9.69 -0.13
N LEU A 207 -17.97 -8.93 -0.74
CA LEU A 207 -19.41 -9.09 -0.57
C LEU A 207 -20.06 -9.40 -1.93
N GLU A 208 -21.13 -10.19 -1.90
CA GLU A 208 -21.98 -10.49 -3.06
C GLU A 208 -23.45 -10.19 -2.76
N PRO A 209 -24.22 -9.69 -3.75
CA PRO A 209 -25.64 -9.45 -3.58
C PRO A 209 -26.40 -10.79 -3.57
N VAL A 210 -27.22 -11.01 -2.55
CA VAL A 210 -28.09 -12.19 -2.42
C VAL A 210 -29.51 -11.73 -2.15
N THR A 211 -30.46 -12.35 -2.84
CA THR A 211 -31.89 -12.12 -2.63
C THR A 211 -32.36 -12.95 -1.44
N VAL A 212 -32.96 -12.30 -0.45
CA VAL A 212 -33.53 -12.96 0.74
C VAL A 212 -35.00 -12.59 0.88
N GLU A 213 -35.79 -13.54 1.38
CA GLU A 213 -37.17 -13.33 1.77
C GLU A 213 -37.20 -12.90 3.25
N THR A 214 -37.67 -11.68 3.52
CA THR A 214 -37.90 -11.20 4.89
C THR A 214 -39.37 -11.41 5.28
N PRO A 215 -39.73 -11.32 6.57
CA PRO A 215 -41.14 -11.40 6.98
C PRO A 215 -42.09 -10.37 6.34
N ILE A 216 -41.55 -9.34 5.65
CA ILE A 216 -42.33 -8.28 5.01
C ILE A 216 -42.28 -8.42 3.48
N THR A 217 -41.08 -8.55 2.90
CA THR A 217 -40.89 -8.58 1.45
C THR A 217 -39.54 -9.17 1.06
N THR A 218 -39.40 -9.51 -0.22
CA THR A 218 -38.12 -9.92 -0.81
C THR A 218 -37.22 -8.71 -1.02
N THR A 219 -35.97 -8.80 -0.57
CA THR A 219 -34.98 -7.73 -0.74
C THR A 219 -33.60 -8.27 -1.07
N THR A 220 -32.74 -7.42 -1.65
CA THR A 220 -31.33 -7.75 -1.90
C THR A 220 -30.49 -7.30 -0.72
N VAL A 221 -29.68 -8.20 -0.17
CA VAL A 221 -28.73 -7.93 0.91
C VAL A 221 -27.31 -8.30 0.50
N SER A 222 -26.32 -7.74 1.17
CA SER A 222 -24.92 -8.15 1.00
C SER A 222 -24.62 -9.36 1.87
N SER A 223 -24.13 -10.44 1.24
CA SER A 223 -23.57 -11.61 1.92
C SER A 223 -22.06 -11.63 1.72
N ILE A 224 -21.31 -12.24 2.65
CA ILE A 224 -19.87 -12.47 2.48
C ILE A 224 -19.68 -13.44 1.32
N SER A 225 -18.85 -13.05 0.35
CA SER A 225 -18.55 -13.83 -0.85
C SER A 225 -17.41 -14.82 -0.61
N GLY A 226 -17.40 -15.92 -1.37
CA GLY A 226 -16.27 -16.85 -1.47
C GLY A 226 -16.32 -18.04 -0.52
N LYS A 227 -15.15 -18.65 -0.28
CA LYS A 227 -15.02 -19.89 0.50
C LYS A 227 -15.18 -19.62 2.00
N LYS A 228 -15.61 -20.66 2.73
CA LYS A 228 -15.66 -20.65 4.20
C LYS A 228 -14.27 -20.33 4.76
N ILE A 229 -14.21 -19.38 5.70
CA ILE A 229 -13.00 -19.00 6.42
C ILE A 229 -12.51 -20.19 7.24
N ALA A 230 -11.19 -20.40 7.27
CA ALA A 230 -10.54 -21.40 8.12
C ALA A 230 -9.67 -20.70 9.16
N ILE A 231 -9.79 -21.12 10.42
CA ILE A 231 -8.95 -20.68 11.54
C ILE A 231 -7.98 -21.83 11.84
N VAL A 232 -6.68 -21.55 11.83
CA VAL A 232 -5.65 -22.59 12.03
C VAL A 232 -4.71 -22.16 13.18
N PRO A 233 -5.06 -22.45 14.44
CA PRO A 233 -4.17 -22.26 15.58
C PRO A 233 -2.91 -23.13 15.51
N ILE A 234 -1.81 -22.57 16.01
CA ILE A 234 -0.67 -23.36 16.48
C ILE A 234 -1.04 -23.92 17.86
N LEU A 235 -1.06 -25.25 18.02
CA LEU A 235 -1.68 -25.94 19.16
C LEU A 235 -1.34 -25.36 20.55
N ARG A 236 -0.08 -25.02 20.82
CA ARG A 236 0.34 -24.51 22.14
C ARG A 236 0.36 -22.98 22.27
N ALA A 237 0.26 -22.27 21.15
CA ALA A 237 0.38 -20.81 21.13
C ALA A 237 -0.94 -20.10 20.80
N GLY A 238 -1.73 -20.66 19.87
CA GLY A 238 -2.94 -20.06 19.33
C GLY A 238 -4.25 -20.65 19.86
N LEU A 239 -4.23 -21.79 20.57
CA LEU A 239 -5.48 -22.46 20.97
C LEU A 239 -6.36 -21.60 21.89
N GLY A 240 -5.75 -20.82 22.79
CA GLY A 240 -6.47 -19.90 23.67
C GLY A 240 -7.17 -18.73 22.96
N MET A 241 -6.87 -18.50 21.68
CA MET A 241 -7.45 -17.42 20.88
C MET A 241 -8.66 -17.88 20.06
N VAL A 242 -8.77 -19.18 19.76
CA VAL A 242 -9.73 -19.73 18.80
C VAL A 242 -11.17 -19.40 19.16
N ASP A 243 -11.53 -19.55 20.43
CA ASP A 243 -12.90 -19.29 20.89
C ASP A 243 -13.32 -17.84 20.65
N GLY A 244 -12.43 -16.88 20.90
CA GLY A 244 -12.67 -15.46 20.65
C GLY A 244 -12.88 -15.14 19.17
N MET A 245 -12.21 -15.87 18.29
CA MET A 245 -12.38 -15.76 16.83
C MET A 245 -13.72 -16.37 16.37
N LEU A 246 -14.06 -17.55 16.89
CA LEU A 246 -15.29 -18.26 16.54
C LEU A 246 -16.55 -17.52 17.00
N GLN A 247 -16.48 -16.72 18.06
CA GLN A 247 -17.59 -15.86 18.47
C GLN A 247 -18.00 -14.86 17.38
N LEU A 248 -17.04 -14.37 16.57
CA LEU A 248 -17.31 -13.47 15.45
C LEU A 248 -17.60 -14.18 14.14
N ILE A 249 -17.00 -15.37 13.93
CA ILE A 249 -17.19 -16.17 12.71
C ILE A 249 -17.54 -17.61 13.09
N PRO A 250 -18.78 -17.89 13.52
CA PRO A 250 -19.16 -19.21 14.04
C PRO A 250 -19.04 -20.34 13.02
N ASN A 251 -19.17 -20.02 11.73
CA ASN A 251 -19.12 -20.98 10.63
C ASN A 251 -17.70 -21.25 10.13
N ALA A 252 -16.67 -20.66 10.75
CA ALA A 252 -15.30 -20.91 10.36
C ALA A 252 -14.89 -22.35 10.68
N LYS A 253 -14.19 -22.99 9.75
CA LYS A 253 -13.63 -24.33 10.00
C LYS A 253 -12.35 -24.21 10.82
N VAL A 254 -12.11 -25.13 11.74
CA VAL A 254 -10.89 -25.12 12.57
C VAL A 254 -9.92 -26.21 12.15
N GLY A 255 -8.76 -25.80 11.66
CA GLY A 255 -7.58 -26.66 11.47
C GLY A 255 -6.63 -26.56 12.65
N HIS A 256 -5.60 -27.40 12.70
CA HIS A 256 -4.61 -27.35 13.78
C HIS A 256 -3.22 -27.70 13.24
N ILE A 257 -2.24 -26.90 13.65
CA ILE A 257 -0.83 -27.15 13.37
C ILE A 257 -0.06 -27.26 14.69
N GLY A 258 0.73 -28.30 14.84
CA GLY A 258 1.63 -28.51 15.96
C GLY A 258 3.06 -28.31 15.51
N ILE A 259 3.70 -27.26 16.01
CA ILE A 259 5.12 -26.97 15.79
C ILE A 259 5.80 -26.79 17.15
N TYR A 260 7.02 -27.27 17.28
CA TYR A 260 7.94 -26.86 18.35
C TYR A 260 9.22 -26.31 17.74
N ARG A 261 9.94 -25.52 18.52
CA ARG A 261 11.25 -24.98 18.13
C ARG A 261 12.32 -25.87 18.74
N ASP A 262 13.26 -26.32 17.92
CA ASP A 262 14.45 -27.05 18.38
C ASP A 262 15.27 -26.16 19.35
N PRO A 263 15.67 -26.66 20.53
CA PRO A 263 16.38 -25.86 21.52
C PRO A 263 17.81 -25.47 21.11
N GLU A 264 18.44 -26.22 20.21
CA GLU A 264 19.82 -26.00 19.76
C GLU A 264 19.88 -25.29 18.41
N THR A 265 19.20 -25.82 17.39
CA THR A 265 19.23 -25.27 16.02
C THR A 265 18.29 -24.08 15.86
N LEU A 266 17.32 -23.93 16.75
CA LEU A 266 16.25 -22.92 16.72
C LEU A 266 15.29 -23.09 15.53
N GLU A 267 15.39 -24.18 14.78
CA GLU A 267 14.54 -24.47 13.63
C GLU A 267 13.14 -24.95 14.08
N PRO A 268 12.08 -24.63 13.32
CA PRO A 268 10.74 -25.12 13.59
C PRO A 268 10.58 -26.57 13.10
N HIS A 269 10.13 -27.46 13.98
CA HIS A 269 9.76 -28.84 13.64
C HIS A 269 8.25 -29.04 13.78
N GLU A 270 7.61 -29.42 12.67
CA GLU A 270 6.20 -29.81 12.65
C GLU A 270 6.04 -31.24 13.19
N TYR A 271 5.07 -31.44 14.08
CA TYR A 271 4.69 -32.75 14.62
C TYR A 271 3.21 -33.09 14.42
N TYR A 272 2.42 -32.12 13.94
CA TYR A 272 0.99 -32.31 13.70
C TYR A 272 0.50 -31.33 12.64
N CYS A 273 -0.25 -31.80 11.65
CA CYS A 273 -0.94 -30.94 10.70
C CYS A 273 -2.27 -31.57 10.30
N LYS A 274 -3.37 -30.87 10.61
CA LYS A 274 -4.72 -31.26 10.22
C LYS A 274 -5.48 -30.02 9.73
N LEU A 275 -5.58 -29.88 8.42
CA LEU A 275 -6.28 -28.76 7.77
C LEU A 275 -7.71 -29.17 7.35
N PRO A 276 -8.67 -28.23 7.35
CA PRO A 276 -10.09 -28.51 7.15
C PRO A 276 -10.61 -28.39 5.70
#